data_AF-A0AB74M828-F1
#
_entry.id   AF-A0AB74M828-F1
#
_cell.length_a   1.000
_cell.length_b   1.000
_cell.length_c   1.000
_cell.angle_alpha   90.00
_cell.angle_beta   90.00
_cell.angle_gamma   90.00
#
_symmetry.space_group_name_H-M   'P 1'
#
loop_
_entity.id
_entity.type
_entity.pdbx_description
1 polymer ?
#
loop_
_entity_poly.entity_id
_entity_poly.type
_entity_poly.pdbx_seq_one_letter_code
_entity_poly.pdbx_strand_id
1 'polypeptide(L)' 'MIQESTVIRFTANGRQYEVDESLIDQGMTRQDSRNSEMHHIRLINGSHFCATNMEEVRVLT' A
#
# COMPACT_ATOMS: atom_id res chain seq x y z
N MET A 1 -18.34 -8.47 17.55
CA MET A 1 -18.66 -8.01 16.19
C MET A 1 -17.36 -8.15 15.43
N ILE A 2 -17.28 -8.98 14.39
CA ILE A 2 -16.04 -9.13 13.62
C ILE A 2 -15.96 -7.92 12.69
N GLN A 3 -14.86 -7.18 12.76
CA GLN A 3 -14.60 -6.06 11.88
C GLN A 3 -13.60 -6.52 10.81
N GLU A 4 -14.03 -6.49 9.55
CA GLU A 4 -13.14 -6.73 8.41
C GLU A 4 -12.48 -5.41 8.01
N SER A 5 -11.16 -5.41 7.89
CA SER A 5 -10.40 -4.26 7.37
C SER A 5 -9.42 -4.74 6.30
N THR A 6 -9.25 -3.98 5.22
CA THR A 6 -8.23 -4.26 4.20
C THR A 6 -6.96 -3.50 4.56
N VAL A 7 -5.83 -4.19 4.52
CA VAL A 7 -4.50 -3.62 4.73
C VAL A 7 -3.69 -3.82 3.45
N ILE A 8 -3.02 -2.77 3.00
CA ILE A 8 -2.03 -2.83 1.94
C ILE A 8 -0.67 -3.08 2.57
N ARG A 9 -0.04 -4.21 2.23
CA ARG A 9 1.34 -4.50 2.62
C ARG A 9 2.26 -4.25 1.47
N PHE A 10 3.42 -3.67 1.74
CA PHE A 10 4.43 -3.41 0.72
C PHE A 10 5.82 -3.27 1.32
N THR A 11 6.86 -3.45 0.50
CA THR A 11 8.25 -3.23 0.90
C THR A 11 8.78 -1.95 0.29
N ALA A 12 9.30 -1.03 1.11
CA ALA A 12 9.97 0.18 0.64
C ALA A 12 11.28 0.40 1.40
N ASN A 13 12.36 0.71 0.68
CA ASN A 13 13.69 0.95 1.27
C ASN A 13 14.16 -0.19 2.21
N GLY A 14 13.88 -1.45 1.84
CA GLY A 14 14.25 -2.63 2.63
C GLY A 14 13.41 -2.86 3.90
N ARG A 15 12.30 -2.14 4.09
CA ARG A 15 11.38 -2.32 5.22
C ARG A 15 10.00 -2.69 4.72
N GLN A 16 9.33 -3.61 5.42
CA GLN A 16 7.93 -3.93 5.20
C GLN A 16 7.05 -2.93 5.94
N TYR A 17 5.99 -2.49 5.28
CA TYR A 17 4.95 -1.63 5.82
C TYR A 17 3.62 -2.35 5.70
N GLU A 18 2.76 -2.11 6.68
CA GLU A 18 1.35 -2.47 6.67
C GLU A 18 0.56 -1.19 6.87
N VAL A 19 -0.29 -0.84 5.92
CA VAL A 19 -1.07 0.40 5.94
C VAL A 19 -2.52 0.08 5.66
N ASP A 20 -3.42 0.55 6.52
CA ASP A 20 -4.85 0.44 6.29
C ASP A 20 -5.22 1.06 4.93
N GLU A 21 -6.03 0.36 4.13
CA GLU A 21 -6.44 0.81 2.80
C GLU A 21 -7.10 2.19 2.83
N SER A 22 -7.80 2.55 3.92
CA SER A 22 -8.42 3.86 4.10
C SER A 22 -7.44 5.03 4.17
N LEU A 23 -6.14 4.75 4.42
CA LEU A 23 -5.07 5.75 4.45
C LEU A 23 -4.36 5.91 3.10
N ILE A 24 -4.71 5.09 2.10
CA ILE A 24 -4.12 5.10 0.77
C ILE A 24 -4.88 6.07 -0.13
N ASP A 25 -4.14 6.97 -0.78
CA ASP A 25 -4.68 7.76 -1.89
C ASP A 25 -4.69 6.89 -3.15
N GLN A 26 -5.82 6.25 -3.42
CA GLN A 26 -6.01 5.35 -4.57
C GLN A 26 -5.94 6.07 -5.93
N GLY A 27 -6.20 7.38 -5.98
CA GLY A 27 -6.10 8.16 -7.22
C GLY A 27 -4.65 8.44 -7.62
N MET A 28 -3.76 8.48 -6.64
CA MET A 28 -2.34 8.78 -6.84
C MET A 28 -1.44 7.56 -6.73
N THR A 29 -1.93 6.48 -6.12
CA THR A 29 -1.25 5.19 -6.05
C THR A 29 -1.35 4.46 -7.38
N ARG A 30 -0.21 4.01 -7.92
CA ARG A 30 -0.15 3.33 -9.22
C ARG A 30 1.11 2.51 -9.40
N GLN A 31 1.03 1.49 -10.25
CA GLN A 31 2.22 0.77 -10.72
C GLN A 31 3.16 1.75 -11.48
N ASP A 32 4.46 1.56 -11.34
CA ASP A 32 5.45 2.33 -12.07
C ASP A 32 5.38 2.00 -13.58
N SER A 33 5.43 3.03 -14.41
CA SER A 33 5.29 2.90 -15.87
C SER A 33 6.46 2.21 -16.57
N ARG A 34 7.62 2.10 -15.92
CA ARG A 34 8.86 1.55 -16.47
C ARG A 34 9.27 0.24 -15.80
N ASN A 35 8.82 -0.01 -14.57
CA ASN A 35 9.08 -1.23 -13.82
C ASN A 35 7.78 -1.79 -13.23
N SER A 36 7.28 -2.89 -13.79
CA SER A 36 6.06 -3.56 -13.33
C SER A 36 6.16 -4.13 -11.91
N GLU A 37 7.37 -4.34 -11.38
CA GLU A 37 7.53 -4.82 -10.00
C GLU A 37 7.45 -3.68 -8.97
N MET A 38 7.51 -2.43 -9.42
CA MET A 38 7.49 -1.24 -8.57
C MET A 38 6.11 -0.57 -8.59
N HIS A 39 5.69 -0.08 -7.42
CA HIS A 39 4.48 0.70 -7.22
C HIS A 39 4.83 2.01 -6.52
N HIS A 40 4.20 3.09 -6.96
CA HIS A 40 4.17 4.34 -6.20
C HIS A 40 2.98 4.28 -5.25
N ILE A 41 3.22 4.16 -3.95
CA ILE A 41 2.18 4.23 -2.92
C ILE A 41 2.11 5.66 -2.40
N ARG A 42 0.94 6.29 -2.48
CA ARG A 42 0.69 7.62 -1.91
C ARG A 42 -0.30 7.46 -0.75
N LEU A 43 0.04 8.06 0.39
CA LEU A 43 -0.87 8.15 1.53
C LEU A 43 -1.62 9.48 1.48
N ILE A 44 -2.82 9.50 2.05
CA ILE A 44 -3.66 10.70 2.16
C ILE A 44 -2.98 11.86 2.91
N ASN A 45 -2.01 11.55 3.78
CA ASN A 45 -1.22 12.54 4.51
C ASN A 45 -0.08 13.14 3.67
N GLY A 46 0.04 12.79 2.40
CA GLY A 46 1.05 13.26 1.47
C GLY A 46 2.31 12.38 1.38
N SER A 47 2.50 11.41 2.28
CA SER A 47 3.65 10.48 2.24
C SER A 47 3.69 9.69 0.95
N HIS A 48 4.90 9.43 0.44
CA HIS A 48 5.12 8.70 -0.82
C HIS A 48 6.18 7.64 -0.64
N PHE A 49 5.90 6.45 -1.18
CA PHE A 49 6.81 5.32 -1.17
C PHE A 49 6.96 4.77 -2.59
N CYS A 50 8.20 4.46 -2.98
CA CYS A 50 8.46 3.54 -4.08
C CYS A 50 8.58 2.15 -3.48
N ALA A 51 7.62 1.29 -3.80
CA ALA A 51 7.42 0.04 -3.13
C ALA A 51 7.45 -1.16 -4.09
N THR A 52 7.80 -2.32 -3.56
CA THR A 52 7.72 -3.62 -4.23
C THR A 52 6.92 -4.58 -3.37
N ASN A 53 6.56 -5.76 -3.92
CA ASN A 53 5.81 -6.80 -3.21
C ASN A 53 4.51 -6.24 -2.58
N MET A 54 3.76 -5.45 -3.34
CA MET A 54 2.48 -4.91 -2.89
C MET A 54 1.43 -6.01 -2.88
N GLU A 55 0.75 -6.19 -1.75
CA GLU A 55 -0.37 -7.14 -1.59
C GLU A 55 -1.51 -6.50 -0.79
N GLU A 56 -2.74 -6.86 -1.16
CA GLU A 56 -3.95 -6.51 -0.39
C GLU A 56 -4.32 -7.67 0.52
N VAL A 57 -4.39 -7.41 1.83
CA VAL A 57 -4.66 -8.43 2.85
C VAL A 57 -5.92 -8.06 3.60
N ARG A 58 -6.90 -8.97 3.60
CA ARG A 58 -8.09 -8.84 4.45
C ARG A 58 -7.76 -9.33 5.85
N VAL A 59 -7.94 -8.46 6.84
CA VAL A 59 -7.72 -8.75 8.25
C VAL A 59 -9.07 -8.80 8.96
N LEU A 60 -9.30 -9.88 9.71
CA LEU A 60 -10.47 -10.05 10.57
C LEU A 60 -10.04 -9.72 12.00
N THR A 61 -10.70 -8.74 12.61
CA THR A 61 -10.46 -8.30 14.01
C THR A 61 -11.70 -8.43 14.87
#